data_AF-A0AB34KDG2-F1
#
_entry.id   AF-A0AB34KDG2-F1
#
_cell.length_a   1.000
_cell.length_b   1.000
_cell.length_c   1.000
_cell.angle_alpha   90.00
_cell.angle_beta   90.00
_cell.angle_gamma   90.00
#
_symmetry.space_group_name_H-M   'P 1'
#
loop_
_entity.id
_entity.type
_entity.pdbx_description
1 polymer ?
#
loop_
_entity_poly.entity_id
_entity_poly.type
_entity_poly.pdbx_seq_one_letter_code
_entity_poly.pdbx_strand_id
1 'polypeptide(L)'
;MNDIGAETWLMHGSLLGWYWNRKILPWDLDLDVQITEKSMQHLSSYYNMTVHRYELPGSGVARDYLLEINPNWASTSFDDVDNKIDARWLDMSSGLYIDITTLRYDDHAEREEGVKAVVMCKDGHRYSTSNILPLADTTFEGVAAKVPSAFATVLAQEYGVSALQTAVFAGHRFDVVRQEWMPLLASERDVRD
;
A
#
# COMPACT_ATOMS: atom_id res chain seq x y z
N MET A 1 -11.23 5.53 -6.60
CA MET A 1 -10.06 6.40 -6.83
C MET A 1 -10.01 6.94 -8.26
N ASN A 2 -10.01 6.08 -9.30
CA ASN A 2 -10.05 6.53 -10.70
C ASN A 2 -11.23 7.47 -11.01
N ASP A 3 -12.45 7.12 -10.58
CA ASP A 3 -13.66 7.92 -10.84
C ASP A 3 -13.63 9.33 -10.23
N ILE A 4 -12.78 9.54 -9.21
CA ILE A 4 -12.61 10.83 -8.53
C ILE A 4 -11.28 11.52 -8.92
N GLY A 5 -10.61 11.02 -9.95
CA GLY A 5 -9.43 11.65 -10.55
C GLY A 5 -8.10 11.40 -9.84
N ALA A 6 -7.99 10.30 -9.08
CA ALA A 6 -6.74 9.91 -8.42
C ALA A 6 -6.25 8.53 -8.91
N GLU A 7 -5.10 8.51 -9.58
CA GLU A 7 -4.38 7.27 -9.89
C GLU A 7 -3.75 6.70 -8.61
N THR A 8 -3.88 5.40 -8.43
CA THR A 8 -3.44 4.66 -7.24
C THR A 8 -2.68 3.41 -7.65
N TRP A 9 -1.74 2.98 -6.81
CA TRP A 9 -1.04 1.70 -6.95
C TRP A 9 -0.81 1.06 -5.58
N LEU A 10 -0.60 -0.25 -5.56
CA LEU A 10 -0.30 -1.02 -4.35
C LEU A 10 1.13 -0.70 -3.90
N MET A 11 1.31 -0.53 -2.59
CA MET A 11 2.60 -0.35 -1.93
C MET A 11 2.65 -1.18 -0.63
N HIS A 12 3.79 -1.19 0.06
CA HIS A 12 3.96 -1.75 1.40
C HIS A 12 3.40 -3.18 1.54
N GLY A 13 2.55 -3.46 2.53
CA GLY A 13 2.01 -4.78 2.83
C GLY A 13 1.17 -5.35 1.68
N SER A 14 0.32 -4.51 1.08
CA SER A 14 -0.47 -4.87 -0.10
C SER A 14 0.39 -5.32 -1.28
N LEU A 15 1.49 -4.60 -1.56
CA LEU A 15 2.39 -4.96 -2.65
C LEU A 15 3.14 -6.27 -2.35
N LEU A 16 3.48 -6.52 -1.09
CA LEU A 16 4.12 -7.78 -0.67
C LEU A 16 3.15 -8.96 -0.79
N GLY A 17 1.90 -8.82 -0.35
CA GLY A 17 0.86 -9.82 -0.59
C GLY A 17 0.64 -10.06 -2.09
N TRP A 18 0.62 -8.97 -2.86
CA TRP A 18 0.51 -9.05 -4.31
C TRP A 18 1.64 -9.88 -4.95
N TYR A 19 2.88 -9.68 -4.50
CA TYR A 19 4.05 -10.40 -4.98
C TYR A 19 3.93 -11.92 -4.80
N TRP A 20 3.42 -12.36 -3.66
CA TRP A 20 3.32 -13.79 -3.35
C TRP A 20 2.23 -14.50 -4.13
N ASN A 21 1.03 -13.93 -4.19
CA ASN A 21 -0.10 -14.60 -4.84
C ASN A 21 -1.24 -13.67 -5.28
N ARG A 22 -0.99 -12.35 -5.40
CA ARG A 22 -2.02 -11.36 -5.77
C ARG A 22 -3.18 -11.27 -4.78
N LYS A 23 -2.94 -11.61 -3.51
CA LYS A 23 -3.92 -11.57 -2.43
C LYS A 23 -3.35 -10.82 -1.22
N ILE A 24 -4.23 -10.40 -0.32
CA ILE A 24 -3.84 -9.91 1.00
C ILE A 24 -3.10 -11.01 1.77
N LEU A 25 -2.10 -10.62 2.56
CA LEU A 25 -1.43 -11.56 3.46
C LEU A 25 -2.41 -11.98 4.56
N PRO A 26 -2.48 -13.27 4.96
CA PRO A 26 -3.50 -13.72 5.93
C PRO A 26 -3.43 -13.10 7.32
N TRP A 27 -2.29 -12.52 7.69
CA TRP A 27 -2.06 -11.86 8.97
C TRP A 27 -2.12 -10.33 8.88
N ASP A 28 -2.35 -9.79 7.68
CA ASP A 28 -2.43 -8.36 7.44
C ASP A 28 -3.88 -7.90 7.58
N LEU A 29 -4.09 -6.73 8.18
CA LEU A 29 -5.41 -6.26 8.63
C LEU A 29 -5.91 -5.04 7.87
N ASP A 30 -5.03 -4.39 7.11
CA ASP A 30 -5.34 -3.27 6.25
C ASP A 30 -4.79 -3.49 4.84
N LEU A 31 -5.04 -2.52 3.97
CA LEU A 31 -4.47 -2.45 2.65
C LEU A 31 -3.75 -1.12 2.49
N ASP A 32 -2.51 -1.18 2.06
CA ASP A 32 -1.73 0.00 1.71
C ASP A 32 -1.81 0.31 0.21
N VAL A 33 -2.07 1.56 -0.11
CA VAL A 33 -1.91 2.12 -1.45
C VAL A 33 -1.16 3.43 -1.39
N GLN A 34 -0.64 3.85 -2.53
CA GLN A 34 0.03 5.13 -2.67
C GLN A 34 -0.54 5.94 -3.82
N ILE A 35 -0.47 7.26 -3.68
CA ILE A 35 -0.83 8.23 -4.72
C ILE A 35 0.23 9.31 -4.86
N THR A 36 0.19 10.05 -5.97
CA THR A 36 1.05 11.23 -6.15
C THR A 36 0.62 12.39 -5.25
N GLU A 37 1.56 13.25 -4.88
CA GLU A 37 1.27 14.50 -4.16
C GLU A 37 0.22 15.38 -4.84
N LYS A 38 0.26 15.46 -6.17
CA LYS A 38 -0.76 16.17 -6.96
C LYS A 38 -2.15 15.57 -6.77
N SER A 39 -2.27 14.24 -6.77
CA SER A 39 -3.53 13.55 -6.51
C SER A 39 -3.99 13.78 -5.07
N MET A 40 -3.08 13.75 -4.09
CA MET A 40 -3.43 14.05 -2.70
C MET A 40 -3.95 15.48 -2.53
N GLN A 41 -3.31 16.47 -3.16
CA GLN A 41 -3.77 17.85 -3.15
C GLN A 41 -5.18 18.00 -3.73
N HIS A 42 -5.47 17.31 -4.84
CA HIS A 42 -6.81 17.27 -5.44
C HIS A 42 -7.85 16.66 -4.49
N LEU A 43 -7.55 15.50 -3.89
CA LEU A 43 -8.45 14.85 -2.92
C LEU A 43 -8.68 15.71 -1.67
N SER A 44 -7.62 16.30 -1.12
CA SER A 44 -7.70 17.21 0.02
C SER A 44 -8.59 18.42 -0.25
N SER A 45 -8.60 18.93 -1.48
CA SER A 45 -9.32 20.16 -1.84
C SER A 45 -10.82 19.93 -2.08
N TYR A 46 -11.18 18.74 -2.59
CA TYR A 46 -12.54 18.49 -3.10
C TYR A 46 -13.25 17.30 -2.47
N TYR A 47 -12.53 16.37 -1.86
CA TYR A 47 -13.08 15.07 -1.44
C TYR A 47 -12.82 14.71 0.02
N ASN A 48 -12.10 15.53 0.80
CA ASN A 48 -11.94 15.25 2.23
C ASN A 48 -13.31 15.20 2.95
N MET A 49 -13.50 14.19 3.79
CA MET A 49 -14.73 13.90 4.53
C MET A 49 -15.96 13.66 3.65
N THR A 50 -15.77 13.20 2.41
CA THR A 50 -16.88 12.81 1.53
C THR A 50 -17.18 11.32 1.64
N VAL A 51 -18.46 10.97 1.49
CA VAL A 51 -18.93 9.58 1.53
C VAL A 51 -19.21 9.09 0.12
N HIS A 52 -18.68 7.90 -0.21
CA HIS A 52 -18.77 7.27 -1.52
C HIS A 52 -19.41 5.91 -1.39
N ARG A 53 -20.52 5.71 -2.10
CA ARG A 53 -21.21 4.42 -2.15
C ARG A 53 -20.60 3.55 -3.24
N TYR A 54 -20.20 2.33 -2.87
CA TYR A 54 -19.69 1.34 -3.81
C TYR A 54 -20.54 0.07 -3.75
N GLU A 55 -20.99 -0.37 -4.91
CA GLU A 55 -21.75 -1.60 -5.07
C GLU A 55 -20.84 -2.71 -5.58
N LEU A 56 -20.69 -3.78 -4.81
CA LEU A 56 -19.87 -4.91 -5.22
C LEU A 56 -20.55 -5.61 -6.41
N PRO A 57 -19.92 -5.65 -7.60
CA PRO A 57 -20.56 -6.13 -8.81
C PRO A 57 -21.13 -7.55 -8.65
N GLY A 58 -22.39 -7.73 -9.05
CA GLY A 58 -23.07 -9.03 -9.00
C GLY A 58 -23.51 -9.52 -7.62
N SER A 59 -23.18 -8.80 -6.53
CA SER A 59 -23.56 -9.19 -5.17
C SER A 59 -24.89 -8.60 -4.69
N GLY A 60 -25.31 -7.46 -5.25
CA GLY A 60 -26.42 -6.66 -4.72
C GLY A 60 -26.13 -6.00 -3.36
N VAL A 61 -24.89 -6.11 -2.86
CA VAL A 61 -24.43 -5.49 -1.61
C VAL A 61 -23.73 -4.18 -1.95
N ALA A 62 -24.19 -3.11 -1.30
CA ALA A 62 -23.58 -1.79 -1.35
C ALA A 62 -22.97 -1.46 0.01
N ARG A 63 -21.83 -0.78 0.00
CA ARG A 63 -21.17 -0.24 1.20
C ARG A 63 -20.87 1.24 0.99
N ASP A 64 -20.93 1.99 2.07
CA ASP A 64 -20.58 3.40 2.09
C ASP A 64 -19.18 3.55 2.69
N TYR A 65 -18.32 4.26 1.98
CA TYR A 65 -16.93 4.48 2.36
C TYR A 65 -16.68 5.98 2.58
N LEU A 66 -16.11 6.33 3.73
CA LEU A 66 -15.64 7.68 4.02
C LEU A 66 -14.21 7.85 3.48
N LEU A 67 -13.95 8.92 2.73
CA LEU A 67 -12.59 9.37 2.44
C LEU A 67 -12.17 10.42 3.46
N GLU A 68 -11.22 10.06 4.32
CA GLU A 68 -10.64 10.95 5.32
C GLU A 68 -9.21 11.34 4.91
N ILE A 69 -8.91 12.64 4.89
CA ILE A 69 -7.56 13.15 4.62
C ILE A 69 -6.99 13.74 5.91
N ASN A 70 -5.79 13.26 6.28
CA ASN A 70 -5.05 13.76 7.44
C ASN A 70 -4.65 15.23 7.20
N PRO A 71 -4.92 16.17 8.12
CA PRO A 71 -4.56 17.58 7.94
C PRO A 71 -3.05 17.81 7.80
N ASN A 72 -2.22 16.87 8.25
CA ASN A 72 -0.76 16.90 8.13
C ASN A 72 -0.23 16.10 6.93
N TRP A 73 -1.06 15.81 5.93
CA TRP A 73 -0.65 15.08 4.73
C TRP A 73 0.48 15.80 3.97
N ALA A 74 0.58 17.13 4.08
CA ALA A 74 1.62 17.90 3.37
C ALA A 74 2.98 17.95 4.11
N SER A 75 3.08 17.32 5.29
CA SER A 75 4.34 17.31 6.05
C SER A 75 5.39 16.45 5.35
N THR A 76 6.60 16.99 5.24
CA THR A 76 7.79 16.31 4.70
C THR A 76 8.81 15.94 5.78
N SER A 77 8.51 16.22 7.05
CA SER A 77 9.39 15.88 8.18
C SER A 77 9.27 14.39 8.52
N PHE A 78 10.41 13.77 8.84
CA PHE A 78 10.51 12.41 9.39
C PHE A 78 10.52 12.37 10.93
N ASP A 79 10.38 13.52 11.59
CA ASP A 79 10.44 13.62 13.05
C ASP A 79 9.18 13.04 13.72
N ASP A 80 8.04 13.12 13.03
CA ASP A 80 6.75 12.60 13.49
C ASP A 80 6.61 11.12 13.09
N VAL A 81 7.25 10.24 13.86
CA VAL A 81 7.34 8.80 13.59
C VAL A 81 6.01 8.05 13.70
N ASP A 82 5.01 8.63 14.37
CA ASP A 82 3.69 8.00 14.58
C ASP A 82 2.70 8.34 13.45
N ASN A 83 2.95 9.42 12.71
CA ASN A 83 2.03 10.00 11.74
C ASN A 83 2.39 9.67 10.30
N LYS A 84 2.34 8.39 9.94
CA LYS A 84 2.81 7.91 8.63
C LYS A 84 1.77 7.98 7.51
N ILE A 85 0.48 7.98 7.88
CA ILE A 85 -0.64 7.83 6.95
C ILE A 85 -1.25 9.19 6.60
N ASP A 86 -1.39 9.45 5.30
CA ASP A 86 -1.84 10.74 4.78
C ASP A 86 -3.36 10.78 4.52
N ALA A 87 -3.97 9.63 4.23
CA ALA A 87 -5.42 9.51 4.05
C ALA A 87 -5.90 8.07 4.22
N ARG A 88 -7.22 7.91 4.39
CA ARG A 88 -7.88 6.60 4.51
C ARG A 88 -9.19 6.54 3.74
N TRP A 89 -9.43 5.39 3.13
CA TRP A 89 -10.81 4.95 2.88
C TRP A 89 -11.28 4.13 4.08
N LEU A 90 -12.44 4.45 4.64
CA LEU A 90 -13.02 3.71 5.76
C LEU A 90 -14.37 3.13 5.36
N ASP A 91 -14.55 1.80 5.47
CA ASP A 91 -15.87 1.18 5.42
C ASP A 91 -16.65 1.58 6.67
N MET A 92 -17.68 2.41 6.48
CA MET A 92 -18.47 2.96 7.59
C MET A 92 -19.27 1.89 8.36
N SER A 93 -19.44 0.70 7.79
CA SER A 93 -20.18 -0.40 8.42
C SER A 93 -19.32 -1.32 9.28
N SER A 94 -18.06 -1.53 8.91
CA SER A 94 -17.16 -2.49 9.57
C SER A 94 -16.00 -1.82 10.30
N GLY A 95 -15.64 -0.59 9.93
CA GLY A 95 -14.44 0.09 10.41
C GLY A 95 -13.14 -0.38 9.75
N LEU A 96 -13.21 -1.32 8.80
CA LEU A 96 -12.05 -1.69 7.98
C LEU A 96 -11.63 -0.52 7.08
N TYR A 97 -10.34 -0.44 6.77
CA TYR A 97 -9.79 0.70 6.06
C TYR A 97 -8.70 0.33 5.05
N ILE A 98 -8.44 1.27 4.14
CA ILE A 98 -7.32 1.26 3.20
C ILE A 98 -6.49 2.50 3.51
N ASP A 99 -5.23 2.30 3.85
CA ASP A 99 -4.25 3.35 4.12
C ASP A 99 -3.69 3.90 2.81
N ILE A 100 -3.61 5.22 2.74
CA ILE A 100 -3.10 5.96 1.58
C ILE A 100 -1.89 6.77 2.03
N THR A 101 -0.73 6.46 1.44
CA THR A 101 0.47 7.29 1.57
C THR A 101 0.67 8.14 0.32
N THR A 102 1.31 9.30 0.48
CA THR A 102 1.59 10.20 -0.62
C THR A 102 3.05 10.10 -1.04
N LEU A 103 3.27 9.80 -2.32
CA LEU A 103 4.57 9.90 -2.96
C LEU A 103 4.83 11.33 -3.44
N ARG A 104 5.92 11.93 -2.97
CA ARG A 104 6.34 13.29 -3.32
C ARG A 104 7.82 13.35 -3.64
N TYR A 105 8.25 14.44 -4.25
CA TYR A 105 9.66 14.65 -4.56
C TYR A 105 10.46 14.97 -3.29
N ASP A 106 11.64 14.37 -3.11
CA ASP A 106 12.51 14.64 -1.98
C ASP A 106 13.44 15.83 -2.29
N ASP A 107 12.90 17.04 -2.15
CA ASP A 107 13.62 18.30 -2.35
C ASP A 107 14.87 18.41 -1.46
N HIS A 108 14.84 17.83 -0.26
CA HIS A 108 15.96 17.86 0.68
C HIS A 108 17.10 16.98 0.18
N ALA A 109 16.80 15.74 -0.23
CA ALA A 109 17.80 14.85 -0.80
C ALA A 109 18.47 15.44 -2.05
N GLU A 110 17.72 16.13 -2.91
CA GLU A 110 18.33 16.78 -4.08
C GLU A 110 19.25 17.95 -3.68
N ARG A 111 18.82 18.83 -2.76
CA ARG A 111 19.55 20.06 -2.41
C ARG A 111 20.75 19.80 -1.51
N GLU A 112 20.58 18.99 -0.47
CA GLU A 112 21.57 18.80 0.59
C GLU A 112 22.46 17.57 0.34
N GLU A 113 21.90 16.51 -0.26
CA GLU A 113 22.62 15.25 -0.50
C GLU A 113 23.04 15.09 -1.99
N GLY A 114 22.54 15.95 -2.88
CA GLY A 114 22.82 15.89 -4.32
C GLY A 114 22.19 14.71 -5.05
N VAL A 115 21.21 14.03 -4.43
CA VAL A 115 20.57 12.83 -5.00
C VAL A 115 19.35 13.24 -5.83
N LYS A 116 19.45 13.06 -7.15
CA LYS A 116 18.40 13.45 -8.11
C LYS A 116 17.35 12.36 -8.31
N ALA A 117 16.15 12.77 -8.73
CA ALA A 117 15.06 11.86 -9.08
C ALA A 117 14.70 10.88 -7.95
N VAL A 118 14.73 11.39 -6.72
CA VAL A 118 14.30 10.68 -5.52
C VAL A 118 12.92 11.15 -5.16
N VAL A 119 12.06 10.18 -4.90
CA VAL A 119 10.74 10.38 -4.35
C VAL A 119 10.68 9.74 -2.98
N MET A 120 9.90 10.32 -2.09
CA MET A 120 9.75 9.88 -0.71
C MET A 120 8.28 9.77 -0.32
N CYS A 121 8.02 8.97 0.71
CA CYS A 121 6.79 9.02 1.49
C CYS A 121 7.12 9.31 2.95
N LYS A 122 6.08 9.69 3.70
CA LYS A 122 6.19 10.23 5.06
C LYS A 122 6.69 9.21 6.10
N ASP A 123 6.59 7.93 5.78
CA ASP A 123 7.08 6.82 6.60
C ASP A 123 8.61 6.66 6.62
N GLY A 124 9.34 7.47 5.85
CA GLY A 124 10.81 7.45 5.78
C GLY A 124 11.37 6.72 4.57
N HIS A 125 10.54 6.10 3.73
CA HIS A 125 11.02 5.42 2.54
C HIS A 125 11.34 6.40 1.40
N ARG A 126 12.44 6.10 0.70
CA ARG A 126 12.94 6.83 -0.47
C ARG A 126 13.12 5.84 -1.63
N TYR A 127 12.69 6.25 -2.81
CA TYR A 127 12.79 5.45 -4.02
C TYR A 127 13.32 6.30 -5.18
N SER A 128 13.97 5.66 -6.15
CA SER A 128 14.17 6.31 -7.44
C SER A 128 12.84 6.39 -8.17
N THR A 129 12.56 7.51 -8.84
CA THR A 129 11.35 7.66 -9.66
C THR A 129 11.20 6.53 -10.69
N SER A 130 12.31 6.02 -11.25
CA SER A 130 12.29 4.92 -12.23
C SER A 130 11.96 3.56 -11.63
N ASN A 131 12.06 3.39 -10.31
CA ASN A 131 11.61 2.17 -9.64
C ASN A 131 10.08 2.12 -9.52
N ILE A 132 9.44 3.30 -9.46
CA ILE A 132 7.99 3.43 -9.34
C ILE A 132 7.34 3.51 -10.71
N LEU A 133 7.82 4.43 -11.56
CA LEU A 133 7.19 4.77 -12.83
C LEU A 133 7.93 4.15 -14.04
N PRO A 134 7.22 3.83 -15.14
CA PRO A 134 5.77 3.84 -15.27
C PRO A 134 5.11 2.71 -14.46
N LEU A 135 3.87 2.91 -14.01
CA LEU A 135 3.14 1.87 -13.30
C LEU A 135 2.77 0.71 -14.24
N ALA A 136 2.76 -0.51 -13.72
CA ALA A 136 2.32 -1.71 -14.44
C ALA A 136 0.90 -2.10 -14.03
N ASP A 137 0.05 -2.40 -15.02
CA ASP A 137 -1.30 -2.92 -14.79
C ASP A 137 -1.28 -4.38 -14.33
N THR A 138 -2.14 -4.71 -13.38
CA THR A 138 -2.23 -6.04 -12.79
C THR A 138 -3.61 -6.29 -12.16
N THR A 139 -3.74 -7.39 -11.44
CA THR A 139 -4.89 -7.69 -10.59
C THR A 139 -4.46 -7.97 -9.15
N PHE A 140 -5.34 -7.65 -8.21
CA PHE A 140 -5.20 -7.95 -6.78
C PHE A 140 -6.58 -8.25 -6.21
N GLU A 141 -6.73 -9.38 -5.52
CA GLU A 141 -8.04 -9.90 -5.07
C GLU A 141 -9.08 -9.99 -6.21
N GLY A 142 -8.63 -10.25 -7.42
CA GLY A 142 -9.48 -10.31 -8.62
C GLY A 142 -9.94 -8.96 -9.18
N VAL A 143 -9.52 -7.84 -8.58
CA VAL A 143 -9.83 -6.47 -9.02
C VAL A 143 -8.64 -5.87 -9.77
N ALA A 144 -8.91 -5.00 -10.75
CA ALA A 144 -7.86 -4.28 -11.47
C ALA A 144 -7.06 -3.38 -10.51
N ALA A 145 -5.74 -3.45 -10.60
CA ALA A 145 -4.82 -2.68 -9.76
C ALA A 145 -3.58 -2.27 -10.55
N LYS A 146 -2.75 -1.42 -9.95
CA LYS A 146 -1.45 -1.03 -10.49
C LYS A 146 -0.35 -1.30 -9.45
N VAL A 147 0.87 -1.51 -9.93
CA VAL A 147 2.07 -1.70 -9.10
C VAL A 147 3.26 -0.94 -9.69
N PRO A 148 4.30 -0.65 -8.89
CA PRO A 148 5.57 -0.14 -9.39
C PRO A 148 6.18 -1.01 -10.50
N SER A 149 6.84 -0.39 -11.50
CA SER A 149 7.56 -1.13 -12.56
C SER A 149 8.64 -2.06 -11.99
N ALA A 150 9.39 -1.59 -10.99
CA ALA A 150 10.45 -2.34 -10.33
C ALA A 150 10.02 -2.83 -8.94
N PHE A 151 8.81 -3.39 -8.83
CA PHE A 151 8.22 -3.84 -7.56
C PHE A 151 9.16 -4.71 -6.69
N ALA A 152 9.98 -5.58 -7.28
CA ALA A 152 10.91 -6.42 -6.52
C ALA A 152 12.03 -5.59 -5.86
N THR A 153 12.50 -4.54 -6.53
CA THR A 153 13.48 -3.59 -5.97
C THR A 153 12.84 -2.80 -4.84
N VAL A 154 11.62 -2.30 -5.04
CA VAL A 154 10.85 -1.56 -4.03
C VAL A 154 10.65 -2.40 -2.77
N LEU A 155 10.13 -3.62 -2.92
CA LEU A 155 9.92 -4.53 -1.79
C LEU A 155 11.23 -4.94 -1.10
N ALA A 156 12.31 -5.17 -1.85
CA ALA A 156 13.60 -5.50 -1.26
C ALA A 156 14.21 -4.31 -0.49
N GLN A 157 13.92 -3.06 -0.88
CA GLN A 157 14.31 -1.86 -0.14
C GLN A 157 13.54 -1.72 1.17
N GLU A 158 12.24 -2.06 1.17
CA GLU A 158 11.36 -1.94 2.35
C GLU A 158 11.54 -3.09 3.35
N TYR A 159 11.51 -4.33 2.87
CA TYR A 159 11.42 -5.53 3.71
C TYR A 159 12.66 -6.44 3.64
N GLY A 160 13.62 -6.10 2.77
CA GLY A 160 14.78 -6.95 2.49
C GLY A 160 14.46 -8.11 1.54
N VAL A 161 15.52 -8.66 0.94
CA VAL A 161 15.41 -9.77 -0.03
C VAL A 161 14.79 -11.04 0.60
N SER A 162 14.99 -11.25 1.90
CA SER A 162 14.43 -12.39 2.63
C SER A 162 12.90 -12.41 2.61
N ALA A 163 12.23 -11.26 2.64
CA ALA A 163 10.76 -11.17 2.59
C ALA A 163 10.17 -11.72 1.28
N LEU A 164 10.98 -11.75 0.21
CA LEU A 164 10.60 -12.27 -1.11
C LEU A 164 10.89 -13.77 -1.27
N GLN A 165 11.59 -14.37 -0.31
CA GLN A 165 12.11 -15.75 -0.43
C GLN A 165 11.65 -16.65 0.73
N THR A 166 11.35 -16.07 1.89
CA THR A 166 11.05 -16.82 3.10
C THR A 166 9.61 -17.32 3.07
N ALA A 167 9.43 -18.59 2.68
CA ALA A 167 8.13 -19.25 2.58
C ALA A 167 7.51 -19.65 3.95
N VAL A 168 7.99 -19.11 5.07
CA VAL A 168 7.42 -19.32 6.41
C VAL A 168 7.48 -18.02 7.19
N PHE A 169 6.33 -17.47 7.56
CA PHE A 169 6.24 -16.20 8.28
C PHE A 169 4.91 -16.11 9.03
N ALA A 170 4.89 -15.41 10.16
CA ALA A 170 3.68 -15.14 10.95
C ALA A 170 2.75 -16.35 11.17
N GLY A 171 3.32 -17.52 11.48
CA GLY A 171 2.53 -18.74 11.73
C GLY A 171 1.95 -19.41 10.47
N HIS A 172 2.41 -19.02 9.28
CA HIS A 172 1.97 -19.55 7.99
C HIS A 172 3.16 -20.07 7.17
N ARG A 173 2.87 -20.96 6.22
CA ARG A 173 3.79 -21.44 5.20
C ARG A 173 3.20 -21.21 3.82
N PHE A 174 4.00 -20.68 2.90
CA PHE A 174 3.58 -20.55 1.51
C PHE A 174 3.61 -21.91 0.81
N ASP A 175 2.45 -22.39 0.39
CA ASP A 175 2.28 -23.59 -0.42
C ASP A 175 2.44 -23.21 -1.90
N VAL A 176 3.58 -23.58 -2.47
CA VAL A 176 3.92 -23.26 -3.86
C VAL A 176 3.01 -23.94 -4.88
N VAL A 177 2.36 -25.06 -4.53
CA VAL A 177 1.45 -25.78 -5.43
C VAL A 177 0.10 -25.08 -5.46
N ARG A 178 -0.41 -24.67 -4.29
CA ARG A 178 -1.68 -23.93 -4.18
C ARG A 178 -1.53 -22.44 -4.49
N GLN A 179 -0.31 -21.91 -4.45
CA GLN A 179 -0.03 -20.47 -4.49
C GLN A 179 -0.73 -19.71 -3.35
N GLU A 180 -0.69 -20.29 -2.14
CA GLU A 180 -1.40 -19.75 -0.98
C GLU A 180 -0.60 -19.87 0.31
N TRP A 181 -0.75 -18.87 1.18
CA TRP A 181 -0.26 -18.92 2.55
C TRP A 181 -1.19 -19.76 3.41
N MET A 182 -0.70 -20.92 3.85
CA MET A 182 -1.45 -21.87 4.67
C MET A 182 -1.04 -21.74 6.14
N PRO A 183 -1.98 -21.78 7.10
CA PRO A 183 -1.63 -21.78 8.51
C PRO A 183 -0.80 -23.03 8.85
N LEU A 184 0.26 -22.85 9.65
CA LEU A 184 1.04 -23.95 10.17
C LEU A 184 0.18 -24.83 11.07
N LEU A 185 0.37 -26.15 10.99
CA LEU A 185 -0.24 -27.09 11.92
C LEU A 185 0.29 -26.84 13.34
N ALA A 186 -0.49 -27.16 14.37
CA ALA A 186 -0.07 -26.97 15.76
C ALA A 186 1.30 -27.61 16.05
N SER A 187 1.56 -28.80 15.51
CA SER A 187 2.83 -29.51 15.63
C SER A 187 4.04 -28.83 14.98
N GLU A 188 3.82 -27.89 14.06
CA GLU A 188 4.89 -27.15 13.38
C GLU A 188 5.19 -25.80 14.06
N ARG A 189 4.32 -25.32 14.95
CA ARG A 189 4.48 -24.05 15.66
C ARG A 189 5.47 -24.18 16.82
N ASP A 190 5.39 -25.26 17.59
CA ASP A 190 6.18 -25.49 18.82
C ASP A 190 7.69 -25.76 18.57
N VAL A 191 8.13 -25.90 17.33
CA VAL A 191 9.51 -26.30 17.00
C VAL A 191 10.42 -25.08 16.78
N ARG A 192 9.89 -23.85 16.79
CA ARG A 192 10.60 -22.67 16.24
C ARG A 192 10.49 -21.36 17.03
N ASP A 193 10.05 -21.41 18.28
CA ASP A 193 10.21 -20.30 19.23
C ASP A 193 11.62 -20.30 19.86
#